data_AF-A0A2D6EXR6-F1
#
_entry.id   AF-A0A2D6EXR6-F1
#
_cell.length_a   1.000
_cell.length_b   1.000
_cell.length_c   1.000
_cell.angle_alpha   90.00
_cell.angle_beta   90.00
_cell.angle_gamma   90.00
#
_symmetry.space_group_name_H-M   'P 1'
#
loop_
_entity.id
_entity.type
_entity.pdbx_description
1 polymer ?
#
loop_
_entity_poly.entity_id
_entity_poly.type
_entity_poly.pdbx_seq_one_letter_code
_entity_poly.pdbx_strand_id
1 'polypeptide(L)'
;MHKDNTLISLVALVAIVSLFSLLALPEAKLSAPLVGIGQTLGEKLPSISEPPQQITGSRRTAYTQSIVFSRSGLFEGGKVEFVQDEYGNVQDAMVFSDDILLYTIDFEEGLFSRREGRYLRRLWYKPLNILGWEFNISNASYNSGSNELRLQLQGPQHIDWTDVVDDSFSRGVRLDGYSADALVRMRATITNDDVNIRSIEYLVEARPSQGTDVIVPAGQSVQEYVRNPAVFLVPDFDLRYKGVGVAKDPPIVFSPVSRGYNLEFTNQQGMRYRIPLVYNDGMLRYGKGSRTLHASEGGTIAPGDYVVLTSSDTTSGITKIFQYRSKRASSAVFQDMAGGQKLVQITNNVGFLRVFGQEFKFTVSGDNIQLDLNRDGVIGSATMPIVIQGGTKLDLGSAGPTTTVTYTAPPVFSESRTAESITFTFSIDGRRVTVDTSLATFRDSAGYDVGMMNSGATVLLNRNRQPSKVEIFATAQQAKAAITVG
;
A
#
# COMPACT_ATOMS: atom_id res chain seq x y z
N MET A 1 -59.55 -35.34 53.17
CA MET A 1 -60.34 -34.11 53.36
C MET A 1 -59.42 -32.94 53.02
N HIS A 2 -59.48 -32.36 51.81
CA HIS A 2 -60.41 -31.28 51.39
C HIS A 2 -60.27 -30.06 52.32
N LYS A 3 -59.92 -28.84 51.90
CA LYS A 3 -60.16 -28.10 50.65
C LYS A 3 -59.14 -26.95 50.47
N ASP A 4 -58.85 -26.65 49.21
CA ASP A 4 -58.80 -25.35 48.51
C ASP A 4 -58.46 -24.07 49.29
N ASN A 5 -57.43 -23.36 48.81
CA ASN A 5 -57.56 -21.96 48.41
C ASN A 5 -56.46 -21.57 47.42
N THR A 6 -56.83 -21.61 46.14
CA THR A 6 -56.18 -20.97 45.01
C THR A 6 -56.38 -19.47 45.10
N LEU A 7 -55.30 -18.69 45.12
CA LEU A 7 -55.34 -17.26 44.82
C LEU A 7 -54.25 -16.94 43.81
N ILE A 8 -54.72 -16.67 42.60
CA ILE A 8 -53.99 -16.21 41.43
C ILE A 8 -53.48 -14.81 41.75
N SER A 9 -52.16 -14.63 41.81
CA SER A 9 -51.52 -13.31 41.69
C SER A 9 -50.60 -13.34 40.48
N LEU A 10 -51.12 -12.75 39.41
CA LEU A 10 -50.45 -12.43 38.16
C LEU A 10 -49.53 -11.22 38.42
N VAL A 11 -48.27 -11.48 38.77
CA VAL A 11 -47.24 -10.43 38.74
C VAL A 11 -46.48 -10.60 37.44
N ALA A 12 -46.87 -9.78 36.46
CA ALA A 12 -46.17 -9.61 35.21
C ALA A 12 -44.74 -9.13 35.49
N LEU A 13 -43.77 -9.98 35.15
CA LEU A 13 -42.37 -9.62 35.05
C LEU A 13 -42.21 -8.67 33.85
N VAL A 14 -42.40 -7.37 34.08
CA VAL A 14 -42.00 -6.34 33.12
C VAL A 14 -40.49 -6.20 33.23
N ALA A 15 -39.77 -7.08 32.54
CA ALA A 15 -38.40 -6.80 32.15
C ALA A 15 -38.46 -5.67 31.11
N ILE A 16 -38.20 -4.44 31.55
CA ILE A 16 -37.81 -3.37 30.64
C ILE A 16 -36.48 -3.80 30.05
N VAL A 17 -36.56 -4.38 28.86
CA VAL A 17 -35.43 -4.50 27.94
C VAL A 17 -35.09 -3.06 27.55
N SER A 18 -34.19 -2.43 28.31
CA SER A 18 -33.46 -1.28 27.82
C SER A 18 -32.58 -1.77 26.67
N LEU A 19 -33.14 -1.63 25.47
CA LEU A 19 -32.50 -1.84 24.20
C LEU A 19 -31.41 -0.78 24.02
N PHE A 20 -30.27 -0.93 24.71
CA PHE A 20 -29.03 -0.32 24.26
C PHE A 20 -28.54 -1.17 23.10
N SER A 21 -28.85 -0.72 21.90
CA SER A 21 -28.16 -1.13 20.69
C SER A 21 -26.69 -0.77 20.87
N LEU A 22 -25.89 -1.71 21.36
CA LEU A 22 -24.44 -1.65 21.24
C LEU A 22 -24.14 -1.78 19.74
N LEU A 23 -24.21 -0.65 19.03
CA LEU A 23 -23.66 -0.48 17.70
C LEU A 23 -22.13 -0.51 17.87
N ALA A 24 -21.60 -1.70 18.12
CA ALA A 24 -20.27 -2.01 17.65
C ALA A 24 -20.28 -1.68 16.15
N LEU A 25 -19.28 -0.92 15.69
CA LEU A 25 -18.93 -0.94 14.28
C LEU A 25 -19.02 -2.40 13.84
N PRO A 26 -19.84 -2.77 12.85
CA PRO A 26 -19.79 -4.13 12.33
C PRO A 26 -18.32 -4.39 12.07
N GLU A 27 -17.78 -5.54 12.52
CA GLU A 27 -16.40 -5.97 12.29
C GLU A 27 -16.14 -6.03 10.78
N ALA A 28 -16.08 -4.87 10.13
CA ALA A 28 -15.43 -4.67 8.88
C ALA A 28 -13.98 -4.94 9.26
N LYS A 29 -13.55 -6.19 9.02
CA LYS A 29 -12.15 -6.52 8.88
C LYS A 29 -11.62 -5.69 7.72
N LEU A 30 -11.40 -4.40 7.97
CA LEU A 30 -10.60 -3.55 7.13
C LEU A 30 -9.24 -4.23 7.14
N SER A 31 -8.91 -4.89 6.04
CA SER A 31 -7.58 -5.44 5.86
C SER A 31 -6.63 -4.26 6.03
N ALA A 32 -5.76 -4.33 7.04
CA ALA A 32 -4.78 -3.28 7.31
C ALA A 32 -4.12 -2.86 5.99
N PRO A 33 -4.21 -1.58 5.58
CA PRO A 33 -3.57 -1.13 4.35
C PRO A 33 -2.07 -1.41 4.46
N LEU A 34 -1.51 -1.96 3.39
CA LEU A 34 -0.09 -2.27 3.30
C LEU A 34 0.60 -1.06 2.68
N VAL A 35 1.27 -0.26 3.50
CA VAL A 35 2.00 0.95 3.08
C VAL A 35 3.48 0.61 2.96
N GLY A 36 4.09 0.91 1.80
CA GLY A 36 5.53 0.73 1.62
C GLY A 36 6.34 1.83 2.30
N ILE A 37 7.63 1.58 2.55
CA ILE A 37 8.55 2.62 3.03
C ILE A 37 8.65 3.74 1.98
N GLY A 38 8.61 4.98 2.45
CA GLY A 38 8.60 6.21 1.64
C GLY A 38 7.25 6.52 0.99
N GLN A 39 6.22 5.67 1.15
CA GLN A 39 4.86 5.95 0.68
C GLN A 39 4.04 6.61 1.78
N THR A 40 3.11 7.47 1.38
CA THR A 40 2.15 8.07 2.31
C THR A 40 0.99 7.12 2.56
N LEU A 41 0.39 7.20 3.75
CA LEU A 41 -0.83 6.46 4.08
C LEU A 41 -1.96 6.80 3.10
N GLY A 42 -2.06 8.07 2.73
CA GLY A 42 -3.09 8.56 1.81
C GLY A 42 -3.01 8.01 0.38
N GLU A 43 -1.83 7.64 -0.12
CA GLU A 43 -1.68 6.99 -1.43
C GLU A 43 -2.31 5.59 -1.48
N LYS A 44 -2.36 4.89 -0.33
CA LYS A 44 -2.88 3.51 -0.22
C LYS A 44 -4.27 3.44 0.36
N LEU A 45 -4.59 4.34 1.27
CA LEU A 45 -5.86 4.45 1.92
C LEU A 45 -6.23 5.93 2.00
N PRO A 46 -6.79 6.51 0.92
CA PRO A 46 -7.10 7.93 0.89
C PRO A 46 -8.18 8.29 1.92
N SER A 47 -9.17 7.41 2.10
CA SER A 47 -10.23 7.58 3.10
C SER A 47 -10.87 6.27 3.55
N ILE A 48 -11.51 6.32 4.72
CA ILE A 48 -12.47 5.34 5.23
C ILE A 48 -13.81 6.08 5.42
N SER A 49 -14.92 5.49 4.98
CA SER A 49 -16.25 6.09 5.13
C SER A 49 -17.23 5.10 5.76
N GLU A 50 -18.09 5.62 6.63
CA GLU A 50 -19.20 4.86 7.21
C GLU A 50 -20.46 4.91 6.32
N PRO A 51 -21.36 3.91 6.42
CA PRO A 51 -22.70 4.01 5.85
C PRO A 51 -23.46 5.25 6.34
N PRO A 52 -24.40 5.79 5.55
CA PRO A 52 -25.21 6.93 5.97
C PRO A 52 -25.96 6.66 7.28
N GLN A 53 -25.78 7.55 8.24
CA GLN A 53 -26.50 7.58 9.51
C GLN A 53 -27.61 8.64 9.46
N GLN A 54 -28.50 8.64 10.46
CA GLN A 54 -29.68 9.49 10.48
C GLN A 54 -29.72 10.33 11.75
N ILE A 55 -29.96 11.64 11.60
CA ILE A 55 -30.23 12.54 12.72
C ILE A 55 -31.68 13.03 12.63
N THR A 56 -32.43 12.87 13.73
CA THR A 56 -33.87 13.17 13.76
C THR A 56 -34.12 14.49 14.50
N GLY A 57 -34.41 15.54 13.74
CA GLY A 57 -34.80 16.86 14.23
C GLY A 57 -36.25 17.24 13.92
N SER A 58 -36.49 18.53 13.69
CA SER A 58 -37.72 19.00 13.02
C SER A 58 -37.77 18.58 11.54
N ARG A 59 -36.60 18.28 10.97
CA ARG A 59 -36.40 17.58 9.71
C ARG A 59 -35.45 16.42 9.98
N ARG A 60 -35.66 15.31 9.28
CA ARG A 60 -34.74 14.17 9.30
C ARG A 60 -33.71 14.43 8.22
N THR A 61 -32.43 14.33 8.55
CA THR A 61 -31.36 14.39 7.54
C THR A 61 -30.43 13.20 7.73
N ALA A 62 -29.90 12.70 6.63
CA ALA A 62 -28.86 11.70 6.64
C ALA A 62 -27.49 12.40 6.71
N TYR A 63 -26.50 11.73 7.29
CA TYR A 63 -25.12 12.17 7.20
C TYR A 63 -24.18 10.99 7.01
N THR A 64 -23.07 11.25 6.32
CA THR A 64 -21.95 10.31 6.19
C THR A 64 -20.76 10.85 6.95
N GLN A 65 -20.00 9.93 7.55
CA GLN A 65 -18.73 10.26 8.22
C GLN A 65 -17.59 9.68 7.40
N SER A 66 -16.47 10.40 7.33
CA SER A 66 -15.23 9.85 6.76
C SER A 66 -13.98 10.29 7.50
N ILE A 67 -12.96 9.44 7.47
CA ILE A 67 -11.60 9.77 7.87
C ILE A 67 -10.77 9.78 6.60
N VAL A 68 -10.09 10.88 6.33
CA VAL A 68 -9.23 11.10 5.17
C VAL A 68 -7.79 11.18 5.66
N PHE A 69 -6.87 10.45 5.03
CA PHE A 69 -5.47 10.36 5.44
C PHE A 69 -4.51 11.17 4.57
N SER A 70 -5.00 11.75 3.47
CA SER A 70 -4.31 12.80 2.72
C SER A 70 -5.31 13.58 1.87
N ARG A 71 -5.02 14.82 1.56
CA ARG A 71 -5.80 15.60 0.60
C ARG A 71 -4.88 16.55 -0.15
N SER A 72 -4.80 16.39 -1.47
CA SER A 72 -3.94 17.21 -2.33
C SER A 72 -4.16 18.71 -2.08
N GLY A 73 -3.06 19.43 -1.86
CA GLY A 73 -3.06 20.87 -1.56
C GLY A 73 -3.48 21.23 -0.13
N LEU A 74 -3.80 20.24 0.72
CA LEU A 74 -4.09 20.45 2.14
C LEU A 74 -3.02 19.79 3.02
N PHE A 75 -2.86 18.47 2.94
CA PHE A 75 -1.88 17.71 3.72
C PHE A 75 -1.53 16.37 3.06
N GLU A 76 -0.34 15.84 3.35
CA GLU A 76 0.19 14.59 2.80
C GLU A 76 -0.05 13.38 3.72
N GLY A 77 -0.21 13.64 5.02
CA GLY A 77 -0.45 12.61 6.04
C GLY A 77 0.79 11.80 6.41
N GLY A 78 0.57 10.72 7.15
CA GLY A 78 1.66 9.89 7.68
C GLY A 78 2.44 9.15 6.61
N LYS A 79 3.77 9.12 6.74
CA LYS A 79 4.69 8.36 5.88
C LYS A 79 5.40 7.30 6.69
N VAL A 80 5.72 6.16 6.07
CA VAL A 80 6.55 5.15 6.73
C VAL A 80 8.00 5.39 6.36
N GLU A 81 8.85 5.64 7.33
CA GLU A 81 10.26 5.98 7.11
C GLU A 81 11.16 5.20 8.07
N PHE A 82 12.44 5.10 7.71
CA PHE A 82 13.46 4.69 8.67
C PHE A 82 13.96 5.93 9.39
N VAL A 83 13.86 5.93 10.71
CA VAL A 83 14.32 7.01 11.57
C VAL A 83 15.50 6.53 12.40
N GLN A 84 16.44 7.43 12.63
CA GLN A 84 17.55 7.21 13.56
C GLN A 84 17.19 7.84 14.90
N ASP A 85 17.23 7.07 15.99
CA ASP A 85 17.03 7.59 17.33
C ASP A 85 18.25 8.38 17.85
N GLU A 86 18.11 8.98 19.03
CA GLU A 86 19.18 9.74 19.69
C GLU A 86 20.43 8.91 20.02
N TYR A 87 20.32 7.57 20.04
CA TYR A 87 21.41 6.63 20.30
C TYR A 87 22.04 6.11 19.00
N GLY A 88 21.56 6.53 17.84
CA GLY A 88 22.04 6.11 16.53
C GLY A 88 21.42 4.81 16.02
N ASN A 89 20.42 4.24 16.71
CA ASN A 89 19.72 3.06 16.24
C ASN A 89 18.75 3.43 15.12
N VAL A 90 18.76 2.66 14.04
CA VAL A 90 17.82 2.83 12.92
C VAL A 90 16.64 1.89 13.10
N GLN A 91 15.43 2.43 13.09
CA GLN A 91 14.17 1.67 13.16
C GLN A 91 13.14 2.21 12.17
N ASP A 92 12.14 1.42 11.82
CA ASP A 92 10.99 1.89 11.07
C ASP A 92 9.99 2.62 11.98
N ALA A 93 9.43 3.71 11.47
CA ALA A 93 8.41 4.50 12.13
C ALA A 93 7.39 5.05 11.13
N MET A 94 6.20 5.37 11.63
CA MET A 94 5.28 6.25 10.94
C MET A 94 5.55 7.70 11.36
N VAL A 95 5.83 8.57 10.41
CA VAL A 95 6.21 9.96 10.62
C VAL A 95 5.12 10.88 10.07
N PHE A 96 4.68 11.85 10.86
CA PHE A 96 3.80 12.95 10.43
C PHE A 96 4.50 14.29 10.61
N SER A 97 4.74 14.99 9.50
CA SER A 97 5.38 16.31 9.46
C SER A 97 4.40 17.48 9.30
N ASP A 98 3.13 17.20 9.00
CA ASP A 98 2.09 18.20 8.77
C ASP A 98 0.81 17.92 9.59
N ASP A 99 -0.21 17.30 9.00
CA ASP A 99 -1.48 16.97 9.63
C ASP A 99 -1.66 15.45 9.65
N ILE A 100 -2.32 14.94 10.68
CA ILE A 100 -2.45 13.50 10.90
C ILE A 100 -3.56 12.92 10.04
N LEU A 101 -4.75 13.52 10.15
CA LEU A 101 -5.95 13.09 9.45
C LEU A 101 -6.97 14.23 9.38
N LEU A 102 -7.92 14.07 8.47
CA LEU A 102 -9.10 14.91 8.35
C LEU A 102 -10.36 14.06 8.58
N TYR A 103 -11.11 14.39 9.60
CA TYR A 103 -12.43 13.82 9.86
C TYR A 103 -13.52 14.71 9.23
N THR A 104 -14.46 14.10 8.51
CA THR A 104 -15.57 14.81 7.86
C THR A 104 -16.92 14.27 8.29
N ILE A 105 -17.88 15.17 8.45
CA ILE A 105 -19.31 14.89 8.55
C ILE A 105 -20.01 15.63 7.41
N ASP A 106 -20.65 14.91 6.52
CA ASP A 106 -21.37 15.47 5.37
C ASP A 106 -22.87 15.21 5.52
N PHE A 107 -23.67 16.27 5.64
CA PHE A 107 -25.12 16.20 5.80
C PHE A 107 -25.82 16.31 4.43
N GLU A 108 -26.53 15.26 4.01
CA GLU A 108 -27.12 15.15 2.66
C GLU A 108 -28.06 16.32 2.35
N GLU A 109 -29.03 16.58 3.24
CA GLU A 109 -29.95 17.71 3.11
C GLU A 109 -29.49 18.95 3.91
N GLY A 110 -28.40 18.80 4.65
CA GLY A 110 -27.92 19.77 5.62
C GLY A 110 -28.61 19.69 6.98
N LEU A 111 -27.89 20.09 8.03
CA LEU A 111 -28.37 20.22 9.39
C LEU A 111 -29.01 21.62 9.57
N PHE A 112 -30.33 21.64 9.48
CA PHE A 112 -31.13 22.87 9.41
C PHE A 112 -31.60 23.38 10.78
N SER A 113 -31.47 24.70 11.00
CA SER A 113 -32.19 25.42 12.06
C SER A 113 -32.58 26.83 11.62
N ARG A 114 -33.77 27.25 12.04
CA ARG A 114 -34.12 28.67 12.04
C ARG A 114 -33.49 29.35 13.25
N ARG A 115 -33.00 30.57 13.07
CA ARG A 115 -32.35 31.39 14.09
C ARG A 115 -33.38 32.06 14.99
N GLU A 116 -33.14 31.99 16.30
CA GLU A 116 -33.87 32.72 17.34
C GLU A 116 -32.88 33.65 18.05
N GLY A 117 -32.77 34.89 17.56
CA GLY A 117 -31.72 35.82 17.98
C GLY A 117 -30.35 35.39 17.44
N ARG A 118 -29.47 34.86 18.31
CA ARG A 118 -28.20 34.23 17.90
C ARG A 118 -28.22 32.71 18.00
N TYR A 119 -29.30 32.13 18.52
CA TYR A 119 -29.35 30.71 18.87
C TYR A 119 -29.99 29.88 17.75
N LEU A 120 -29.48 28.66 17.56
CA LEU A 120 -30.00 27.66 16.63
C LEU A 120 -30.72 26.56 17.43
N ARG A 121 -31.79 26.95 18.14
CA ARG A 121 -32.43 26.10 19.16
C ARG A 121 -32.94 24.76 18.66
N ARG A 122 -33.22 24.61 17.36
CA ARG A 122 -33.68 23.33 16.80
C ARG A 122 -32.59 22.26 16.77
N LEU A 123 -31.32 22.68 16.87
CA LEU A 123 -30.18 21.77 16.94
C LEU A 123 -29.91 21.31 18.37
N TRP A 124 -30.42 22.00 19.40
CA TRP A 124 -30.14 21.63 20.78
C TRP A 124 -30.73 20.25 21.13
N TYR A 125 -29.99 19.50 21.94
CA TYR A 125 -30.29 18.14 22.39
C TYR A 125 -30.47 17.14 21.24
N LYS A 126 -29.92 17.44 20.05
CA LYS A 126 -29.90 16.48 18.95
C LYS A 126 -28.71 15.55 19.10
N PRO A 127 -28.94 14.23 19.05
CA PRO A 127 -27.86 13.27 19.09
C PRO A 127 -27.13 13.28 17.74
N LEU A 128 -25.80 13.25 17.79
CA LEU A 128 -24.89 13.13 16.67
C LEU A 128 -23.91 12.02 17.02
N ASN A 129 -23.82 10.99 16.19
CA ASN A 129 -22.83 9.95 16.38
C ASN A 129 -21.52 10.41 15.73
N ILE A 130 -20.43 10.35 16.49
CA ILE A 130 -19.07 10.66 16.02
C ILE A 130 -18.23 9.43 16.33
N LEU A 131 -17.77 8.73 15.29
CA LEU A 131 -16.88 7.57 15.42
C LEU A 131 -17.43 6.50 16.41
N GLY A 132 -18.72 6.20 16.31
CA GLY A 132 -19.40 5.22 17.17
C GLY A 132 -19.93 5.78 18.50
N TRP A 133 -19.51 6.98 18.93
CA TRP A 133 -19.95 7.57 20.18
C TRP A 133 -21.08 8.59 19.99
N GLU A 134 -22.08 8.57 20.88
CA GLU A 134 -23.17 9.54 20.86
C GLU A 134 -22.79 10.84 21.57
N PHE A 135 -22.94 11.96 20.86
CA PHE A 135 -22.83 13.31 21.39
C PHE A 135 -24.18 14.01 21.30
N ASN A 136 -24.52 14.80 22.30
CA ASN A 136 -25.67 15.71 22.24
C ASN A 136 -25.20 17.13 21.93
N ILE A 137 -25.81 17.78 20.95
CA ILE A 137 -25.57 19.22 20.71
C ILE A 137 -26.14 20.00 21.89
N SER A 138 -25.30 20.42 22.82
CA SER A 138 -25.71 21.15 24.02
C SER A 138 -25.96 22.63 23.74
N ASN A 139 -25.28 23.18 22.73
CA ASN A 139 -25.48 24.54 22.27
C ASN A 139 -25.13 24.67 20.78
N ALA A 140 -25.83 25.58 20.12
CA ALA A 140 -25.61 25.93 18.72
C ALA A 140 -26.01 27.39 18.52
N SER A 141 -25.12 28.18 17.92
CA SER A 141 -25.35 29.61 17.69
C SER A 141 -24.69 30.10 16.41
N TYR A 142 -25.29 31.12 15.81
CA TYR A 142 -24.74 31.84 14.66
C TYR A 142 -24.79 33.35 14.94
N ASN A 143 -23.64 34.01 14.85
CA ASN A 143 -23.49 35.46 15.00
C ASN A 143 -23.33 36.12 13.63
N SER A 144 -24.40 36.75 13.13
CA SER A 144 -24.40 37.41 11.82
C SER A 144 -23.44 38.60 11.72
N GLY A 145 -23.02 39.19 12.84
CA GLY A 145 -22.08 40.32 12.84
C GLY A 145 -20.63 39.90 12.55
N SER A 146 -20.24 38.70 12.97
CA SER A 146 -18.91 38.13 12.74
C SER A 146 -18.92 36.96 11.75
N ASN A 147 -20.09 36.59 11.22
CA ASN A 147 -20.29 35.38 10.44
C ASN A 147 -19.78 34.11 11.16
N GLU A 148 -19.86 34.08 12.49
CA GLU A 148 -19.34 33.00 13.32
C GLU A 148 -20.43 31.98 13.63
N LEU A 149 -20.16 30.71 13.32
CA LEU A 149 -20.96 29.55 13.71
C LEU A 149 -20.26 28.83 14.85
N ARG A 150 -21.03 28.45 15.87
CA ARG A 150 -20.54 27.68 17.02
C ARG A 150 -21.44 26.49 17.32
N LEU A 151 -20.83 25.32 17.53
CA LEU A 151 -21.47 24.08 17.97
C LEU A 151 -20.76 23.55 19.20
N GLN A 152 -21.52 23.30 20.27
CA GLN A 152 -21.02 22.63 21.47
C GLN A 152 -21.68 21.26 21.58
N LEU A 153 -20.86 20.24 21.79
CA LEU A 153 -21.25 18.84 21.87
C LEU A 153 -20.89 18.30 23.26
N GLN A 154 -21.78 17.51 23.83
CA GLN A 154 -21.59 16.82 25.09
C GLN A 154 -21.70 15.31 24.88
N GLY A 155 -20.61 14.60 25.11
CA GLY A 155 -20.53 13.14 25.03
C GLY A 155 -19.46 12.61 25.99
N PRO A 156 -18.63 11.64 25.57
CA PRO A 156 -17.46 11.17 26.33
C PRO A 156 -16.47 12.29 26.68
N GLN A 157 -16.41 13.31 25.82
CA GLN A 157 -15.73 14.58 26.08
C GLN A 157 -16.62 15.76 25.65
N HIS A 158 -16.30 16.96 26.14
CA HIS A 158 -16.93 18.19 25.71
C HIS A 158 -16.19 18.78 24.51
N ILE A 159 -16.88 18.97 23.39
CA ILE A 159 -16.30 19.54 22.16
C ILE A 159 -16.96 20.88 21.88
N ASP A 160 -16.16 21.90 21.60
CA ASP A 160 -16.62 23.23 21.19
C ASP A 160 -15.95 23.60 19.87
N TRP A 161 -16.73 23.63 18.80
CA TRP A 161 -16.31 24.04 17.48
C TRP A 161 -16.82 25.44 17.18
N THR A 162 -15.90 26.33 16.87
CA THR A 162 -16.19 27.70 16.42
C THR A 162 -15.50 27.93 15.08
N ASP A 163 -16.25 28.43 14.10
CA ASP A 163 -15.73 28.72 12.77
C ASP A 163 -16.37 29.99 12.20
N VAL A 164 -15.62 30.71 11.36
CA VAL A 164 -16.18 31.76 10.50
C VAL A 164 -16.68 31.06 9.25
N VAL A 165 -17.95 31.24 8.87
CA VAL A 165 -18.57 30.51 7.75
C VAL A 165 -17.99 31.00 6.41
N ASP A 166 -16.85 30.43 6.07
CA ASP A 166 -16.12 30.62 4.81
C ASP A 166 -15.50 29.29 4.34
N ASP A 167 -14.59 29.33 3.36
CA ASP A 167 -13.93 28.13 2.82
C ASP A 167 -12.59 27.79 3.51
N SER A 168 -12.23 28.50 4.58
CA SER A 168 -10.98 28.37 5.33
C SER A 168 -11.15 27.55 6.60
N PHE A 169 -10.04 27.09 7.18
CA PHE A 169 -10.02 26.42 8.47
C PHE A 169 -9.79 27.42 9.61
N SER A 170 -10.53 27.28 10.70
CA SER A 170 -10.41 28.09 11.92
C SER A 170 -9.75 27.33 13.07
N ARG A 171 -8.97 28.04 13.90
CA ARG A 171 -8.41 27.55 15.18
C ARG A 171 -9.42 27.55 16.34
N GLY A 172 -10.71 27.39 16.04
CA GLY A 172 -11.79 27.51 17.01
C GLY A 172 -12.19 26.19 17.69
N VAL A 173 -11.29 25.22 17.77
CA VAL A 173 -11.53 23.94 18.45
C VAL A 173 -11.14 24.04 19.92
N ARG A 174 -12.07 23.66 20.81
CA ARG A 174 -11.76 23.35 22.20
C ARG A 174 -12.30 21.99 22.62
N LEU A 175 -11.53 21.32 23.47
CA LEU A 175 -11.83 20.01 24.05
C LEU A 175 -11.73 20.14 25.57
N ASP A 176 -12.82 19.81 26.27
CA ASP A 176 -12.96 20.00 27.73
C ASP A 176 -12.58 21.41 28.21
N GLY A 177 -12.85 22.41 27.37
CA GLY A 177 -12.59 23.82 27.65
C GLY A 177 -11.19 24.32 27.26
N TYR A 178 -10.28 23.44 26.84
CA TYR A 178 -8.92 23.78 26.42
C TYR A 178 -8.81 23.86 24.90
N SER A 179 -7.99 24.78 24.39
CA SER A 179 -7.66 24.81 22.96
C SER A 179 -7.01 23.49 22.53
N ALA A 180 -7.44 22.97 21.39
CA ALA A 180 -6.92 21.72 20.83
C ALA A 180 -5.96 21.99 19.67
N ASP A 181 -5.05 21.04 19.43
CA ASP A 181 -4.14 21.04 18.27
C ASP A 181 -4.90 20.53 17.02
N ALA A 182 -5.95 21.25 16.65
CA ALA A 182 -6.83 20.91 15.54
C ALA A 182 -7.49 22.16 14.95
N LEU A 183 -7.89 22.05 13.68
CA LEU A 183 -8.62 23.06 12.95
C LEU A 183 -10.03 22.56 12.59
N VAL A 184 -10.99 23.48 12.50
CA VAL A 184 -12.36 23.16 12.08
C VAL A 184 -12.80 24.05 10.92
N ARG A 185 -13.56 23.48 9.99
CA ARG A 185 -14.26 24.21 8.93
C ARG A 185 -15.71 23.74 8.87
N MET A 186 -16.66 24.65 8.92
CA MET A 186 -18.10 24.40 8.88
C MET A 186 -18.71 25.10 7.68
N ARG A 187 -19.09 24.31 6.66
CA ARG A 187 -19.75 24.85 5.47
C ARG A 187 -21.24 25.00 5.75
N ALA A 188 -21.77 26.20 5.68
CA ALA A 188 -23.19 26.45 5.88
C ALA A 188 -23.78 27.43 4.86
N THR A 189 -25.07 27.27 4.54
CA THR A 189 -25.84 28.25 3.78
C THR A 189 -26.73 29.03 4.74
N ILE A 190 -26.64 30.36 4.70
CA ILE A 190 -27.44 31.25 5.53
C ILE A 190 -28.38 32.06 4.63
N THR A 191 -29.69 31.89 4.80
CA THR A 191 -30.72 32.61 4.04
C THR A 191 -31.71 33.23 5.00
N ASN A 192 -31.68 34.56 5.15
CA ASN A 192 -32.44 35.28 6.19
C ASN A 192 -32.11 34.74 7.59
N ASP A 193 -33.08 34.13 8.27
CA ASP A 193 -32.90 33.50 9.58
C ASP A 193 -32.65 31.99 9.49
N ASP A 194 -32.62 31.41 8.29
CA ASP A 194 -32.38 29.98 8.13
C ASP A 194 -30.89 29.70 7.99
N VAL A 195 -30.37 28.82 8.84
CA VAL A 195 -28.99 28.32 8.80
C VAL A 195 -29.03 26.83 8.46
N ASN A 196 -28.31 26.43 7.41
CA ASN A 196 -28.23 25.05 6.97
C ASN A 196 -26.76 24.60 6.88
N ILE A 197 -26.30 23.81 7.85
CA ILE A 197 -24.92 23.32 7.92
C ILE A 197 -24.79 22.10 7.01
N ARG A 198 -23.96 22.20 5.97
CA ARG A 198 -23.77 21.14 4.95
C ARG A 198 -22.70 20.16 5.34
N SER A 199 -21.60 20.63 5.91
CA SER A 199 -20.54 19.75 6.38
C SER A 199 -19.75 20.37 7.52
N ILE A 200 -19.12 19.49 8.30
CA ILE A 200 -18.13 19.81 9.32
C ILE A 200 -16.88 19.03 8.98
N GLU A 201 -15.75 19.73 8.92
CA GLU A 201 -14.44 19.18 8.64
C GLU A 201 -13.51 19.50 9.82
N TYR A 202 -12.86 18.48 10.35
CA TYR A 202 -12.00 18.54 11.54
C TYR A 202 -10.62 17.98 11.21
N LEU A 203 -9.62 18.85 11.15
CA LEU A 203 -8.26 18.54 10.74
C LEU A 203 -7.36 18.45 11.98
N VAL A 204 -6.76 17.29 12.21
CA VAL A 204 -5.87 17.03 13.35
C VAL A 204 -4.44 17.44 12.97
N GLU A 205 -3.87 18.43 13.67
CA GLU A 205 -2.49 18.88 13.42
C GLU A 205 -1.47 17.90 14.03
N ALA A 206 -0.37 17.61 13.32
CA ALA A 206 0.73 16.81 13.88
C ALA A 206 1.57 17.66 14.85
N ARG A 207 1.12 17.77 16.10
CA ARG A 207 1.87 18.44 17.17
C ARG A 207 2.52 17.39 18.06
N PRO A 208 3.83 17.13 17.91
CA PRO A 208 4.47 16.10 18.70
C PRO A 208 4.59 16.50 20.18
N SER A 209 4.63 15.50 21.04
CA SER A 209 4.96 15.66 22.45
C SER A 209 6.43 16.07 22.64
N GLN A 210 7.31 15.64 21.73
CA GLN A 210 8.74 15.95 21.69
C GLN A 210 9.27 16.05 20.25
N GLY A 211 10.22 16.93 19.99
CA GLY A 211 10.84 17.07 18.66
C GLY A 211 10.02 17.93 17.68
N THR A 212 10.28 17.73 16.38
CA THR A 212 9.65 18.48 15.27
C THR A 212 8.48 17.75 14.63
N ASP A 213 8.58 16.41 14.53
CA ASP A 213 7.62 15.55 13.85
C ASP A 213 6.99 14.54 14.81
N VAL A 214 5.78 14.07 14.52
CA VAL A 214 5.17 12.96 15.28
C VAL A 214 5.74 11.66 14.72
N ILE A 215 6.64 11.02 15.47
CA ILE A 215 7.32 9.78 15.09
C ILE A 215 6.73 8.64 15.92
N VAL A 216 6.05 7.70 15.27
CA VAL A 216 5.38 6.56 15.91
C VAL A 216 6.12 5.27 15.60
N PRO A 217 6.85 4.68 16.56
CA PRO A 217 7.57 3.44 16.38
C PRO A 217 6.66 2.23 16.13
N ALA A 218 7.23 1.17 15.57
CA ALA A 218 6.54 -0.09 15.37
C ALA A 218 5.89 -0.61 16.66
N GLY A 219 4.61 -0.99 16.56
CA GLY A 219 3.80 -1.51 17.66
C GLY A 219 3.08 -0.44 18.49
N GLN A 220 3.37 0.85 18.27
CA GLN A 220 2.83 1.95 19.07
C GLN A 220 1.71 2.72 18.36
N SER A 221 1.05 3.61 19.09
CA SER A 221 -0.08 4.38 18.61
C SER A 221 0.21 5.87 18.51
N VAL A 222 -0.49 6.58 17.63
CA VAL A 222 -0.26 8.01 17.39
C VAL A 222 -0.57 8.84 18.64
N GLN A 223 -1.61 8.47 19.40
CA GLN A 223 -1.98 9.18 20.64
C GLN A 223 -0.81 9.29 21.64
N GLU A 224 0.10 8.32 21.69
CA GLU A 224 1.25 8.33 22.61
C GLU A 224 2.31 9.39 22.27
N TYR A 225 2.34 9.87 21.01
CA TYR A 225 3.40 10.74 20.49
C TYR A 225 2.91 12.15 20.12
N VAL A 226 1.61 12.41 20.22
CA VAL A 226 1.05 13.78 20.09
C VAL A 226 1.03 14.49 21.44
N ARG A 227 1.08 15.82 21.39
CA ARG A 227 1.05 16.69 22.58
C ARG A 227 -0.26 16.61 23.34
N ASN A 228 -1.37 16.51 22.62
CA ASN A 228 -2.72 16.45 23.18
C ASN A 228 -3.49 15.26 22.58
N PRO A 229 -3.56 14.11 23.26
CA PRO A 229 -4.27 12.92 22.77
C PRO A 229 -5.77 13.13 22.57
N ALA A 230 -6.40 14.08 23.26
CA ALA A 230 -7.84 14.33 23.16
C ALA A 230 -8.30 14.78 21.76
N VAL A 231 -7.36 15.26 20.92
CA VAL A 231 -7.63 15.67 19.52
C VAL A 231 -8.25 14.57 18.67
N PHE A 232 -8.19 13.30 19.08
CA PHE A 232 -8.81 12.19 18.37
C PHE A 232 -10.33 12.06 18.57
N LEU A 233 -10.97 13.07 19.16
CA LEU A 233 -12.43 13.23 19.35
C LEU A 233 -13.12 12.20 20.27
N VAL A 234 -12.66 10.96 20.30
CA VAL A 234 -13.19 9.90 21.15
C VAL A 234 -12.03 9.08 21.76
N PRO A 235 -12.17 8.58 23.01
CA PRO A 235 -11.03 7.96 23.71
C PRO A 235 -10.44 6.73 23.03
N ASP A 236 -11.29 5.92 22.38
CA ASP A 236 -10.90 4.63 21.83
C ASP A 236 -10.38 4.71 20.39
N PHE A 237 -10.50 5.87 19.73
CA PHE A 237 -10.08 6.03 18.34
C PHE A 237 -8.59 6.35 18.24
N ASP A 238 -7.83 5.46 17.60
CA ASP A 238 -6.39 5.65 17.45
C ASP A 238 -5.86 5.06 16.14
N LEU A 239 -4.72 5.58 15.71
CA LEU A 239 -3.93 5.05 14.61
C LEU A 239 -2.75 4.28 15.18
N ARG A 240 -2.75 2.97 14.99
CA ARG A 240 -1.64 2.11 15.44
C ARG A 240 -0.75 1.68 14.29
N TYR A 241 0.53 2.01 14.39
CA TYR A 241 1.55 1.51 13.47
C TYR A 241 2.01 0.12 13.94
N LYS A 242 1.77 -0.94 13.17
CA LYS A 242 2.19 -2.30 13.54
C LYS A 242 3.62 -2.64 13.14
N GLY A 243 4.36 -1.65 12.66
CA GLY A 243 5.68 -1.86 12.06
C GLY A 243 5.60 -2.38 10.64
N VAL A 244 6.76 -2.38 10.02
CA VAL A 244 7.07 -3.07 8.79
C VAL A 244 6.94 -4.57 9.01
N GLY A 245 5.90 -5.18 8.42
CA GLY A 245 5.88 -6.61 8.23
C GLY A 245 6.89 -6.97 7.14
N VAL A 246 7.73 -7.98 7.39
CA VAL A 246 8.39 -8.70 6.29
C VAL A 246 7.26 -9.40 5.54
N ALA A 247 6.80 -8.82 4.44
CA ALA A 247 6.05 -9.61 3.49
C ALA A 247 6.95 -10.82 3.18
N LYS A 248 6.48 -12.03 3.48
CA LYS A 248 7.14 -13.28 3.04
C LYS A 248 6.95 -13.41 1.53
N ASP A 249 7.34 -12.38 0.79
CA ASP A 249 7.44 -12.46 -0.64
C ASP A 249 8.49 -13.54 -0.94
N PRO A 250 8.20 -14.43 -1.89
CA PRO A 250 9.12 -15.51 -2.21
C PRO A 250 10.44 -14.89 -2.70
N PRO A 251 11.60 -15.38 -2.22
CA PRO A 251 12.89 -14.86 -2.61
C PRO A 251 13.12 -15.02 -4.11
N ILE A 252 14.05 -14.22 -4.66
CA ILE A 252 14.64 -14.53 -5.95
C ILE A 252 15.59 -15.70 -5.72
N VAL A 253 15.39 -16.80 -6.43
CA VAL A 253 16.18 -18.01 -6.22
C VAL A 253 16.93 -18.40 -7.48
N PHE A 254 18.26 -18.46 -7.38
CA PHE A 254 19.08 -19.20 -8.35
C PHE A 254 19.25 -20.62 -7.84
N SER A 255 18.45 -21.55 -8.39
CA SER A 255 18.48 -22.95 -8.00
C SER A 255 19.43 -23.73 -8.91
N PRO A 256 20.43 -24.44 -8.37
CA PRO A 256 21.34 -25.24 -9.18
C PRO A 256 20.60 -26.39 -9.88
N VAL A 257 21.03 -26.71 -11.10
CA VAL A 257 20.66 -27.92 -11.85
C VAL A 257 21.93 -28.58 -12.40
N SER A 258 21.82 -29.79 -12.93
CA SER A 258 22.97 -30.63 -13.31
C SER A 258 24.08 -29.90 -14.11
N ARG A 259 23.70 -28.99 -15.01
CA ARG A 259 24.63 -28.22 -15.86
C ARG A 259 24.31 -26.72 -15.89
N GLY A 260 23.77 -26.15 -14.82
CA GLY A 260 23.28 -24.78 -14.87
C GLY A 260 22.53 -24.30 -13.64
N TYR A 261 21.76 -23.23 -13.79
CA TYR A 261 20.83 -22.73 -12.78
C TYR A 261 19.47 -22.44 -13.39
N ASN A 262 18.43 -22.61 -12.59
CA ASN A 262 17.11 -22.03 -12.83
C ASN A 262 16.98 -20.73 -12.03
N LEU A 263 16.29 -19.75 -12.60
CA LEU A 263 15.83 -18.55 -11.90
C LEU A 263 14.37 -18.75 -11.48
N GLU A 264 14.09 -18.43 -10.23
CA GLU A 264 12.75 -18.33 -9.70
C GLU A 264 12.51 -16.93 -9.12
N PHE A 265 11.37 -16.32 -9.46
CA PHE A 265 10.99 -14.99 -8.96
C PHE A 265 9.48 -14.78 -9.05
N THR A 266 8.99 -13.71 -8.41
CA THR A 266 7.61 -13.22 -8.56
C THR A 266 7.63 -11.83 -9.17
N ASN A 267 6.81 -11.58 -10.19
CA ASN A 267 6.74 -10.25 -10.82
C ASN A 267 5.85 -9.27 -10.03
N GLN A 268 5.78 -8.01 -10.47
CA GLN A 268 4.95 -6.96 -9.83
C GLN A 268 3.43 -7.27 -9.75
N GLN A 269 2.95 -8.28 -10.47
CA GLN A 269 1.54 -8.73 -10.43
C GLN A 269 1.34 -9.95 -9.52
N GLY A 270 2.35 -10.39 -8.78
CA GLY A 270 2.26 -11.58 -7.92
C GLY A 270 2.34 -12.91 -8.67
N MET A 271 2.67 -12.90 -9.97
CA MET A 271 2.83 -14.14 -10.75
C MET A 271 4.24 -14.72 -10.54
N ARG A 272 4.30 -15.99 -10.13
CA ARG A 272 5.55 -16.71 -9.90
C ARG A 272 6.07 -17.37 -11.19
N TYR A 273 7.34 -17.16 -11.47
CA TYR A 273 8.05 -17.70 -12.62
C TYR A 273 9.16 -18.63 -12.16
N ARG A 274 9.33 -19.76 -12.85
CA ARG A 274 10.49 -20.66 -12.71
C ARG A 274 11.01 -21.02 -14.09
N ILE A 275 12.18 -20.49 -14.45
CA ILE A 275 12.75 -20.61 -15.79
C ILE A 275 14.21 -21.06 -15.75
N PRO A 276 14.73 -21.71 -16.80
CA PRO A 276 16.17 -21.91 -16.91
C PRO A 276 16.88 -20.57 -17.06
N LEU A 277 17.88 -20.30 -16.21
CA LEU A 277 18.66 -19.08 -16.24
C LEU A 277 19.89 -19.27 -17.11
N VAL A 278 20.84 -20.11 -16.66
CA VAL A 278 22.12 -20.33 -17.33
C VAL A 278 22.39 -21.83 -17.48
N TYR A 279 23.00 -22.24 -18.59
CA TYR A 279 23.33 -23.62 -18.89
C TYR A 279 24.71 -23.73 -19.53
N ASN A 280 25.43 -24.82 -19.19
CA ASN A 280 26.74 -25.18 -19.73
C ASN A 280 26.59 -26.28 -20.79
N ASP A 281 26.87 -25.93 -22.05
CA ASP A 281 26.99 -26.86 -23.19
C ASP A 281 28.41 -26.90 -23.79
N GLY A 282 29.41 -26.45 -23.02
CA GLY A 282 30.75 -26.13 -23.48
C GLY A 282 31.04 -24.62 -23.44
N MET A 283 29.98 -23.81 -23.47
CA MET A 283 29.99 -22.39 -23.16
C MET A 283 28.77 -22.07 -22.26
N LEU A 284 28.79 -20.97 -21.50
CA LEU A 284 27.59 -20.53 -20.79
C LEU A 284 26.65 -19.85 -21.75
N ARG A 285 25.37 -20.21 -21.66
CA ARG A 285 24.26 -19.63 -22.41
C ARG A 285 23.08 -19.42 -21.49
N TYR A 286 22.28 -18.39 -21.73
CA TYR A 286 21.02 -18.25 -21.02
C TYR A 286 19.99 -19.25 -21.57
N GLY A 287 19.33 -20.00 -20.69
CA GLY A 287 18.35 -21.03 -21.07
C GLY A 287 18.74 -22.46 -20.66
N LYS A 288 18.40 -23.46 -21.47
CA LYS A 288 18.67 -24.89 -21.21
C LYS A 288 18.78 -25.71 -22.51
N GLY A 289 19.90 -26.42 -22.66
CA GLY A 289 20.12 -27.29 -23.82
C GLY A 289 20.09 -26.47 -25.11
N SER A 290 19.22 -26.83 -26.05
CA SER A 290 19.01 -26.06 -27.29
C SER A 290 18.03 -24.89 -27.15
N ARG A 291 17.43 -24.68 -25.97
CA ARG A 291 16.43 -23.63 -25.73
C ARG A 291 17.11 -22.42 -25.10
N THR A 292 17.07 -21.29 -25.78
CA THR A 292 17.71 -20.05 -25.33
C THR A 292 16.71 -19.16 -24.60
N LEU A 293 17.16 -18.45 -23.56
CA LEU A 293 16.42 -17.36 -22.94
C LEU A 293 16.88 -16.03 -23.53
N HIS A 294 16.00 -15.39 -24.29
CA HIS A 294 16.24 -14.13 -24.98
C HIS A 294 15.75 -12.97 -24.11
N ALA A 295 16.69 -12.17 -23.60
CA ALA A 295 16.45 -10.88 -22.95
C ALA A 295 17.04 -9.71 -23.76
N SER A 296 17.58 -10.01 -24.94
CA SER A 296 18.10 -9.04 -25.90
C SER A 296 17.47 -9.29 -27.27
N GLU A 297 17.31 -8.23 -28.04
CA GLU A 297 16.84 -8.29 -29.42
C GLU A 297 17.91 -8.87 -30.36
N GLY A 298 17.53 -9.03 -31.64
CA GLY A 298 18.43 -9.43 -32.72
C GLY A 298 18.69 -10.92 -32.81
N GLY A 299 18.46 -11.67 -31.73
CA GLY A 299 18.52 -13.12 -31.70
C GLY A 299 17.39 -13.79 -32.50
N THR A 300 17.71 -14.89 -33.16
CA THR A 300 16.71 -15.80 -33.73
C THR A 300 16.10 -16.62 -32.59
N ILE A 301 14.79 -16.49 -32.39
CA ILE A 301 14.02 -17.21 -31.38
C ILE A 301 13.42 -18.45 -32.05
N ALA A 302 13.93 -19.62 -31.70
CA ALA A 302 13.47 -20.89 -32.23
C ALA A 302 12.31 -21.48 -31.40
N PRO A 303 11.49 -22.39 -31.95
CA PRO A 303 10.49 -23.11 -31.17
C PRO A 303 11.12 -23.81 -29.96
N GLY A 304 10.61 -23.48 -28.77
CA GLY A 304 11.10 -23.94 -27.48
C GLY A 304 11.88 -22.89 -26.69
N ASP A 305 12.32 -21.80 -27.33
CA ASP A 305 13.03 -20.69 -26.68
C ASP A 305 12.10 -19.85 -25.79
N TYR A 306 12.72 -19.11 -24.87
CA TYR A 306 12.06 -18.23 -23.93
C TYR A 306 12.34 -16.76 -24.28
N VAL A 307 11.37 -15.88 -24.07
CA VAL A 307 11.51 -14.44 -24.29
C VAL A 307 11.12 -13.68 -23.03
N VAL A 308 11.95 -12.71 -22.64
CA VAL A 308 11.68 -11.78 -21.54
C VAL A 308 10.93 -10.56 -22.09
N LEU A 309 9.67 -10.37 -21.70
CA LEU A 309 8.89 -9.20 -22.09
C LEU A 309 8.61 -8.33 -20.88
N THR A 310 9.04 -7.08 -20.93
CA THR A 310 8.90 -6.15 -19.81
C THR A 310 8.19 -4.88 -20.27
N SER A 311 7.21 -4.40 -19.50
CA SER A 311 6.38 -3.25 -19.88
C SER A 311 7.14 -1.92 -19.93
N SER A 312 8.21 -1.77 -19.16
CA SER A 312 9.15 -0.64 -19.15
C SER A 312 10.49 -1.10 -18.58
N ASP A 313 11.57 -0.42 -18.96
CA ASP A 313 12.91 -0.65 -18.40
C ASP A 313 13.10 0.01 -17.02
N THR A 314 12.05 0.54 -16.41
CA THR A 314 12.03 1.19 -15.09
C THR A 314 11.73 0.20 -13.95
N THR A 315 11.87 0.62 -12.71
CA THR A 315 11.55 -0.20 -11.52
C THR A 315 10.05 -0.48 -11.38
N SER A 316 9.21 0.32 -12.04
CA SER A 316 7.76 0.10 -12.14
C SER A 316 7.36 -0.91 -13.24
N GLY A 317 8.31 -1.45 -14.00
CA GLY A 317 8.05 -2.39 -15.07
C GLY A 317 7.44 -3.70 -14.59
N ILE A 318 6.63 -4.34 -15.43
CA ILE A 318 6.07 -5.66 -15.20
C ILE A 318 6.71 -6.61 -16.21
N THR A 319 7.33 -7.69 -15.74
CA THR A 319 7.90 -8.73 -16.60
C THR A 319 6.99 -9.95 -16.71
N LYS A 320 6.88 -10.50 -17.93
CA LYS A 320 6.31 -11.81 -18.23
C LYS A 320 7.31 -12.59 -19.07
N ILE A 321 7.44 -13.88 -18.79
CA ILE A 321 8.31 -14.76 -19.56
C ILE A 321 7.43 -15.69 -20.40
N PHE A 322 7.62 -15.67 -21.70
CA PHE A 322 6.91 -16.57 -22.61
C PHE A 322 7.86 -17.60 -23.20
N GLN A 323 7.41 -18.83 -23.36
CA GLN A 323 8.04 -19.79 -24.25
C GLN A 323 7.37 -19.71 -25.63
N TYR A 324 8.16 -19.48 -26.68
CA TYR A 324 7.68 -19.61 -28.05
C TYR A 324 7.53 -21.10 -28.36
N ARG A 325 6.30 -21.60 -28.55
CA ARG A 325 6.03 -23.05 -28.66
C ARG A 325 6.14 -23.54 -30.09
N SER A 326 5.48 -22.84 -31.02
CA SER A 326 5.53 -23.16 -32.44
C SER A 326 4.87 -22.09 -33.32
N LYS A 327 5.16 -22.16 -34.62
CA LYS A 327 4.33 -21.58 -35.68
C LYS A 327 3.27 -22.60 -36.13
N ARG A 328 2.07 -22.12 -36.45
CA ARG A 328 0.95 -22.91 -36.99
C ARG A 328 0.31 -22.12 -38.14
N ALA A 329 0.73 -22.41 -39.37
CA ALA A 329 0.29 -21.70 -40.57
C ALA A 329 0.39 -20.17 -40.41
N SER A 330 -0.76 -19.49 -40.26
CA SER A 330 -0.88 -18.04 -40.06
C SER A 330 -0.88 -17.61 -38.59
N SER A 331 -0.39 -18.43 -37.66
CA SER A 331 -0.38 -18.08 -36.24
C SER A 331 0.89 -18.53 -35.52
N ALA A 332 1.25 -17.84 -34.44
CA ALA A 332 2.32 -18.20 -33.51
C ALA A 332 1.73 -18.52 -32.13
N VAL A 333 2.27 -19.53 -31.45
CA VAL A 333 1.83 -19.95 -30.13
C VAL A 333 2.87 -19.60 -29.08
N PHE A 334 2.46 -18.86 -28.06
CA PHE A 334 3.28 -18.50 -26.90
C PHE A 334 2.66 -19.06 -25.63
N GLN A 335 3.47 -19.66 -24.77
CA GLN A 335 3.07 -20.16 -23.45
C GLN A 335 3.62 -19.21 -22.38
N ASP A 336 2.78 -18.57 -21.59
CA ASP A 336 3.26 -17.81 -20.43
C ASP A 336 3.77 -18.82 -19.39
N MET A 337 4.99 -18.60 -18.89
CA MET A 337 5.64 -19.50 -17.95
C MET A 337 5.01 -19.45 -16.55
N ALA A 338 4.17 -18.46 -16.26
CA ALA A 338 3.30 -18.44 -15.07
C ALA A 338 1.92 -19.10 -15.32
N GLY A 339 1.62 -19.51 -16.55
CA GLY A 339 0.39 -20.20 -16.93
C GLY A 339 -0.43 -19.50 -18.03
N GLY A 340 -1.15 -20.29 -18.81
CA GLY A 340 -1.97 -19.80 -19.93
C GLY A 340 -1.23 -19.69 -21.26
N GLN A 341 -1.97 -19.65 -22.36
CA GLN A 341 -1.42 -19.67 -23.72
C GLN A 341 -1.98 -18.50 -24.53
N LYS A 342 -1.14 -17.92 -25.39
CA LYS A 342 -1.54 -16.90 -26.38
C LYS A 342 -1.33 -17.45 -27.79
N LEU A 343 -2.37 -17.30 -28.61
CA LEU A 343 -2.32 -17.55 -30.04
C LEU A 343 -2.33 -16.19 -30.74
N VAL A 344 -1.30 -15.89 -31.52
CA VAL A 344 -1.14 -14.61 -32.21
C VAL A 344 -1.22 -14.82 -33.70
N GLN A 345 -2.04 -14.02 -34.40
CA GLN A 345 -2.14 -14.07 -35.85
C GLN A 345 -0.90 -13.44 -36.50
N ILE A 346 -0.49 -14.03 -37.62
CA ILE A 346 0.64 -13.60 -38.45
C ILE A 346 0.06 -13.15 -39.79
N THR A 347 0.42 -11.95 -40.22
CA THR A 347 0.07 -11.39 -41.53
C THR A 347 1.34 -10.86 -42.19
N ASN A 348 1.62 -11.27 -43.42
CA ASN A 348 2.85 -10.90 -44.16
C ASN A 348 4.13 -11.13 -43.35
N ASN A 349 4.24 -12.29 -42.69
CA ASN A 349 5.35 -12.66 -41.80
C ASN A 349 5.57 -11.73 -40.59
N VAL A 350 4.56 -10.93 -40.22
CA VAL A 350 4.59 -10.08 -39.03
C VAL A 350 3.44 -10.45 -38.10
N GLY A 351 3.70 -10.49 -36.80
CA GLY A 351 2.67 -10.61 -35.77
C GLY A 351 2.90 -9.65 -34.60
N PHE A 352 1.87 -9.45 -33.80
CA PHE A 352 1.90 -8.54 -32.65
C PHE A 352 1.44 -9.27 -31.39
N LEU A 353 2.39 -9.59 -30.51
CA LEU A 353 2.10 -10.22 -29.24
C LEU A 353 1.65 -9.16 -28.23
N ARG A 354 0.35 -9.15 -27.89
CA ARG A 354 -0.22 -8.22 -26.90
C ARG A 354 0.06 -8.67 -25.47
N VAL A 355 0.83 -7.88 -24.72
CA VAL A 355 1.19 -8.10 -23.31
C VAL A 355 1.12 -6.77 -22.57
N PHE A 356 0.53 -6.72 -21.38
CA PHE A 356 0.36 -5.49 -20.60
C PHE A 356 -0.47 -4.39 -21.30
N GLY A 357 -1.34 -4.77 -22.25
CA GLY A 357 -2.04 -3.80 -23.11
C GLY A 357 -1.14 -3.17 -24.20
N GLN A 358 0.12 -3.59 -24.30
CA GLN A 358 1.12 -3.12 -25.26
C GLN A 358 1.37 -4.19 -26.32
N GLU A 359 1.79 -3.79 -27.52
CA GLU A 359 2.08 -4.69 -28.64
C GLU A 359 3.60 -4.87 -28.81
N PHE A 360 4.05 -6.12 -28.80
CA PHE A 360 5.43 -6.50 -29.13
C PHE A 360 5.44 -7.09 -30.54
N LYS A 361 6.06 -6.37 -31.47
CA LYS A 361 6.16 -6.78 -32.87
C LYS A 361 7.13 -7.95 -33.00
N PHE A 362 6.77 -8.96 -33.77
CA PHE A 362 7.71 -10.00 -34.18
C PHE A 362 7.63 -10.26 -35.68
N THR A 363 8.77 -10.60 -36.26
CA THR A 363 8.89 -11.06 -37.64
C THR A 363 9.10 -12.57 -37.65
N VAL A 364 8.66 -13.23 -38.71
CA VAL A 364 8.68 -14.69 -38.85
C VAL A 364 9.55 -15.07 -40.04
N SER A 365 10.50 -15.97 -39.82
CA SER A 365 11.34 -16.55 -40.88
C SER A 365 11.40 -18.07 -40.71
N GLY A 366 10.74 -18.80 -41.61
CA GLY A 366 10.50 -20.24 -41.43
C GLY A 366 9.63 -20.49 -40.19
N ASP A 367 10.14 -21.31 -39.27
CA ASP A 367 9.55 -21.61 -37.96
C ASP A 367 10.13 -20.76 -36.82
N ASN A 368 11.08 -19.87 -37.12
CA ASN A 368 11.71 -19.00 -36.15
C ASN A 368 11.08 -17.60 -36.18
N ILE A 369 11.27 -16.86 -35.09
CA ILE A 369 10.87 -15.46 -35.00
C ILE A 369 12.04 -14.57 -34.56
N GLN A 370 11.92 -13.27 -34.81
CA GLN A 370 12.67 -12.24 -34.10
C GLN A 370 11.67 -11.28 -33.49
N LEU A 371 11.95 -10.73 -32.32
CA LEU A 371 10.98 -9.97 -31.54
C LEU A 371 11.57 -8.65 -31.09
N ASP A 372 10.79 -7.59 -31.24
CA ASP A 372 11.04 -6.22 -30.77
C ASP A 372 10.64 -6.15 -29.28
N LEU A 373 11.64 -6.12 -28.40
CA LEU A 373 11.49 -6.23 -26.95
C LEU A 373 11.26 -4.86 -26.29
N ASN A 374 11.82 -3.78 -26.85
CA ASN A 374 11.64 -2.43 -26.29
C ASN A 374 10.46 -1.66 -26.94
N ARG A 375 9.94 -2.17 -28.07
CA ARG A 375 8.83 -1.63 -28.86
C ARG A 375 9.13 -0.30 -29.53
N ASP A 376 10.38 -0.06 -29.91
CA ASP A 376 10.77 1.11 -30.70
C ASP A 376 10.48 0.93 -32.20
N GLY A 377 9.99 -0.26 -32.61
CA GLY A 377 9.66 -0.62 -33.98
C GLY A 377 10.81 -1.28 -34.75
N VAL A 378 12.01 -1.30 -34.17
CA VAL A 378 13.25 -1.83 -34.74
C VAL A 378 13.70 -3.04 -33.94
N ILE A 379 13.86 -4.18 -34.61
CA ILE A 379 14.45 -5.37 -33.99
C ILE A 379 15.97 -5.22 -34.06
N GLY A 380 16.59 -4.82 -32.95
CA GLY A 380 17.99 -4.43 -32.89
C GLY A 380 18.80 -5.22 -31.86
N SER A 381 19.45 -4.49 -30.95
CA SER A 381 20.31 -5.05 -29.89
C SER A 381 19.86 -4.62 -28.49
N ALA A 382 18.65 -4.05 -28.37
CA ALA A 382 18.15 -3.59 -27.10
C ALA A 382 18.02 -4.76 -26.11
N THR A 383 18.32 -4.50 -24.85
CA THR A 383 18.22 -5.46 -23.74
C THR A 383 17.10 -5.03 -22.81
N MET A 384 16.29 -5.98 -22.34
CA MET A 384 15.23 -5.71 -21.37
C MET A 384 15.52 -6.39 -20.03
N PRO A 385 15.43 -5.66 -18.90
CA PRO A 385 15.58 -6.26 -17.57
C PRO A 385 14.40 -7.19 -17.25
N ILE A 386 14.62 -8.12 -16.33
CA ILE A 386 13.56 -8.78 -15.58
C ILE A 386 13.23 -7.93 -14.36
N VAL A 387 12.01 -7.38 -14.30
CA VAL A 387 11.52 -6.61 -13.17
C VAL A 387 10.70 -7.50 -12.25
N ILE A 388 11.09 -7.50 -10.98
CA ILE A 388 10.61 -8.38 -9.92
C ILE A 388 9.77 -7.56 -8.94
N GLN A 389 8.88 -8.23 -8.20
CA GLN A 389 8.09 -7.62 -7.14
C GLN A 389 8.98 -6.81 -6.18
N GLY A 390 8.59 -5.56 -5.90
CA GLY A 390 9.42 -4.63 -5.11
C GLY A 390 10.47 -3.88 -5.95
N GLY A 391 10.25 -3.77 -7.26
CA GLY A 391 10.94 -2.81 -8.13
C GLY A 391 12.37 -3.17 -8.52
N THR A 392 12.86 -4.29 -8.03
CA THR A 392 14.17 -4.83 -8.36
C THR A 392 14.26 -5.20 -9.83
N LYS A 393 15.40 -4.88 -10.45
CA LYS A 393 15.76 -5.30 -11.81
C LYS A 393 16.81 -6.40 -11.77
N LEU A 394 16.68 -7.41 -12.63
CA LEU A 394 17.76 -8.32 -13.02
C LEU A 394 18.13 -8.04 -14.47
N ASP A 395 19.31 -7.50 -14.69
CA ASP A 395 19.91 -7.32 -16.00
C ASP A 395 20.71 -8.56 -16.36
N LEU A 396 20.29 -9.25 -17.42
CA LEU A 396 21.04 -10.36 -18.00
C LEU A 396 22.10 -9.74 -18.91
N GLY A 397 23.38 -9.87 -18.55
CA GLY A 397 24.50 -9.40 -19.37
C GLY A 397 24.67 -10.22 -20.64
N SER A 398 25.90 -10.28 -21.16
CA SER A 398 26.23 -11.17 -22.28
C SER A 398 26.58 -12.57 -21.79
N ALA A 399 26.21 -13.60 -22.55
CA ALA A 399 26.63 -14.97 -22.31
C ALA A 399 27.97 -15.28 -23.00
N GLY A 400 28.76 -16.21 -22.46
CA GLY A 400 30.11 -16.48 -22.95
C GLY A 400 30.89 -17.47 -22.07
N PRO A 401 32.23 -17.34 -21.96
CA PRO A 401 33.02 -18.13 -21.01
C PRO A 401 32.61 -17.91 -19.55
N THR A 402 32.20 -16.68 -19.25
CA THR A 402 31.52 -16.26 -18.02
C THR A 402 30.22 -15.56 -18.40
N THR A 403 29.27 -15.54 -17.47
CA THR A 403 27.98 -14.87 -17.66
C THR A 403 27.62 -14.10 -16.41
N THR A 404 27.16 -12.86 -16.55
CA THR A 404 26.81 -12.03 -15.40
C THR A 404 25.30 -11.82 -15.29
N VAL A 405 24.80 -11.72 -14.07
CA VAL A 405 23.45 -11.22 -13.79
C VAL A 405 23.58 -10.08 -12.80
N THR A 406 23.16 -8.89 -13.18
CA THR A 406 23.21 -7.72 -12.29
C THR A 406 21.84 -7.53 -11.66
N TYR A 407 21.78 -7.70 -10.35
CA TYR A 407 20.64 -7.33 -9.51
C TYR A 407 20.78 -5.85 -9.18
N THR A 408 19.75 -5.05 -9.46
CA THR A 408 19.70 -3.63 -9.10
C THR A 408 18.47 -3.38 -8.24
N ALA A 409 18.68 -3.06 -6.97
CA ALA A 409 17.61 -2.66 -6.06
C ALA A 409 17.28 -1.17 -6.28
N PRO A 410 16.00 -0.79 -6.27
CA PRO A 410 15.63 0.61 -6.22
C PRO A 410 16.15 1.25 -4.91
N PRO A 411 16.45 2.56 -4.91
CA PRO A 411 16.77 3.26 -3.69
C PRO A 411 15.61 3.13 -2.70
N VAL A 412 15.96 2.80 -1.45
CA VAL A 412 15.01 2.57 -0.37
C VAL A 412 14.85 3.82 0.48
N PHE A 413 15.97 4.51 0.70
CA PHE A 413 16.04 5.69 1.55
C PHE A 413 15.93 6.93 0.68
N SER A 414 15.15 7.92 1.12
CA SER A 414 15.06 9.24 0.48
C SER A 414 16.44 9.92 0.35
N GLU A 415 17.34 9.61 1.29
CA GLU A 415 18.73 10.10 1.30
C GLU A 415 19.65 9.33 0.35
N SER A 416 19.37 8.04 0.10
CA SER A 416 20.14 7.22 -0.84
C SER A 416 19.59 7.44 -2.24
N ARG A 417 20.16 8.42 -2.96
CA ARG A 417 19.75 8.70 -4.36
C ARG A 417 20.27 7.68 -5.38
N THR A 418 21.16 6.77 -4.96
CA THR A 418 21.81 5.82 -5.86
C THR A 418 21.20 4.45 -5.71
N ALA A 419 20.77 3.86 -6.83
CA ALA A 419 20.43 2.44 -6.88
C ALA A 419 21.67 1.62 -6.51
N GLU A 420 21.45 0.53 -5.77
CA GLU A 420 22.51 -0.40 -5.42
C GLU A 420 22.45 -1.63 -6.32
N SER A 421 23.61 -2.13 -6.72
CA SER A 421 23.69 -3.30 -7.58
C SER A 421 24.65 -4.35 -7.05
N ILE A 422 24.29 -5.62 -7.30
CA ILE A 422 25.16 -6.79 -7.12
C ILE A 422 25.27 -7.47 -8.47
N THR A 423 26.50 -7.81 -8.87
CA THR A 423 26.72 -8.67 -10.02
C THR A 423 27.04 -10.10 -9.58
N PHE A 424 26.20 -11.04 -10.01
CA PHE A 424 26.43 -12.47 -9.88
C PHE A 424 27.19 -12.95 -11.11
N THR A 425 28.36 -13.55 -10.91
CA THR A 425 29.19 -14.06 -12.02
C THR A 425 29.11 -15.58 -12.07
N PHE A 426 28.57 -16.10 -13.15
CA PHE A 426 28.52 -17.53 -13.43
C PHE A 426 29.75 -17.95 -14.23
N SER A 427 30.34 -19.07 -13.86
CA SER A 427 31.52 -19.64 -14.54
C SER A 427 31.43 -21.16 -14.67
N ILE A 428 32.21 -21.73 -15.58
CA ILE A 428 32.25 -23.19 -15.83
C ILE A 428 33.28 -23.85 -14.91
N ASP A 429 32.85 -24.88 -14.20
CA ASP A 429 33.71 -25.81 -13.46
C ASP A 429 33.45 -27.25 -13.98
N GLY A 430 34.23 -27.64 -14.98
CA GLY A 430 34.01 -28.87 -15.74
C GLY A 430 32.64 -28.90 -16.42
N ARG A 431 31.75 -29.81 -15.98
CA ARG A 431 30.36 -29.89 -16.48
C ARG A 431 29.37 -29.05 -15.66
N ARG A 432 29.81 -28.47 -14.56
CA ARG A 432 28.98 -27.70 -13.63
C ARG A 432 29.09 -26.21 -13.94
N VAL A 433 28.14 -25.47 -13.41
CA VAL A 433 28.19 -24.00 -13.37
C VAL A 433 28.30 -23.60 -11.90
N THR A 434 29.25 -22.74 -11.60
CA THR A 434 29.40 -22.10 -10.30
C THR A 434 28.90 -20.67 -10.38
N VAL A 435 28.48 -20.12 -9.24
CA VAL A 435 28.09 -18.71 -9.11
C VAL A 435 28.98 -18.08 -8.07
N ASP A 436 29.66 -17.01 -8.47
CA ASP A 436 30.44 -16.15 -7.60
C ASP A 436 29.63 -14.89 -7.29
N THR A 437 29.71 -14.48 -6.03
CA THR A 437 29.14 -13.24 -5.53
C THR A 437 30.29 -12.39 -5.04
N SER A 438 30.54 -11.24 -5.68
CA SER A 438 31.51 -10.26 -5.20
C SER A 438 30.93 -9.49 -3.99
N LEU A 439 30.59 -10.20 -2.91
CA LEU A 439 29.99 -9.65 -1.71
C LEU A 439 30.89 -9.86 -0.51
N ALA A 440 30.95 -8.87 0.38
CA ALA A 440 31.38 -9.11 1.75
C ALA A 440 30.30 -9.96 2.45
N THR A 441 30.66 -11.16 2.88
CA THR A 441 29.75 -12.05 3.62
C THR A 441 30.15 -12.12 5.09
N PHE A 442 29.17 -12.24 5.98
CA PHE A 442 29.37 -12.61 7.38
C PHE A 442 28.61 -13.90 7.68
N ARG A 443 29.04 -14.64 8.69
CA ARG A 443 28.44 -15.94 9.03
C ARG A 443 27.34 -15.75 10.08
N ASP A 444 26.12 -16.22 9.81
CA ASP A 444 25.03 -16.18 10.79
C ASP A 444 25.13 -17.31 11.84
N SER A 445 24.20 -17.35 12.80
CA SER A 445 24.18 -18.35 13.88
C SER A 445 23.84 -19.77 13.40
N ALA A 446 23.16 -19.91 12.26
CA ALA A 446 22.95 -21.19 11.57
C ALA A 446 24.16 -21.57 10.68
N GLY A 447 25.10 -20.64 10.54
CA GLY A 447 26.34 -20.61 9.78
C GLY A 447 26.21 -20.63 8.28
N TYR A 448 25.17 -20.01 7.75
CA TYR A 448 25.12 -19.52 6.38
C TYR A 448 26.07 -18.34 6.21
N ASP A 449 26.65 -18.20 5.02
CA ASP A 449 27.33 -16.97 4.63
C ASP A 449 26.24 -16.01 4.11
N VAL A 450 26.09 -14.89 4.80
CA VAL A 450 25.07 -13.87 4.56
C VAL A 450 25.75 -12.62 4.03
N GLY A 451 25.44 -12.25 2.79
CA GLY A 451 25.76 -10.93 2.27
C GLY A 451 24.60 -9.98 2.53
N MET A 452 24.85 -8.81 3.11
CA MET A 452 23.85 -7.74 3.21
C MET A 452 24.22 -6.59 2.27
N MET A 453 23.24 -6.12 1.51
CA MET A 453 23.32 -4.83 0.83
C MET A 453 22.97 -3.70 1.80
N ASN A 454 23.44 -2.49 1.50
CA ASN A 454 23.03 -1.28 2.23
C ASN A 454 21.51 -1.01 2.06
N SER A 455 20.95 -1.43 0.92
CA SER A 455 19.52 -1.50 0.63
C SER A 455 18.80 -2.63 1.39
N GLY A 456 19.43 -3.23 2.39
CA GLY A 456 18.86 -4.28 3.25
C GLY A 456 18.79 -5.66 2.60
N ALA A 457 18.96 -5.78 1.28
CA ALA A 457 18.76 -7.05 0.59
C ALA A 457 19.74 -8.10 1.12
N THR A 458 19.20 -9.26 1.47
CA THR A 458 19.97 -10.35 2.09
C THR A 458 20.20 -11.45 1.07
N VAL A 459 21.46 -11.84 0.88
CA VAL A 459 21.86 -12.95 0.01
C VAL A 459 22.31 -14.12 0.88
N LEU A 460 21.59 -15.24 0.80
CA LEU A 460 21.97 -16.48 1.48
C LEU A 460 22.76 -17.39 0.53
N LEU A 461 23.95 -17.81 0.97
CA LEU A 461 24.79 -18.78 0.28
C LEU A 461 24.90 -20.08 1.11
N ASN A 462 24.70 -21.24 0.47
CA ASN A 462 24.71 -22.53 1.15
C ASN A 462 26.15 -23.06 1.44
N ARG A 463 26.34 -23.64 2.65
CA ARG A 463 27.58 -24.10 3.31
C ARG A 463 28.48 -25.07 2.54
N ASN A 464 28.00 -25.78 1.52
CA ASN A 464 28.64 -27.05 1.11
C ASN A 464 29.57 -26.99 -0.12
N ARG A 465 29.98 -25.80 -0.62
CA ARG A 465 30.87 -25.66 -1.80
C ARG A 465 30.43 -26.51 -3.03
N GLN A 466 29.13 -26.77 -3.13
CA GLN A 466 28.42 -27.42 -4.24
C GLN A 466 27.41 -26.40 -4.78
N PRO A 467 27.03 -26.45 -6.08
CA PRO A 467 26.51 -25.29 -6.81
C PRO A 467 25.43 -24.60 -5.98
N SER A 468 25.77 -23.40 -5.51
CA SER A 468 25.14 -22.75 -4.37
C SER A 468 23.77 -22.26 -4.78
N LYS A 469 22.72 -22.74 -4.13
CA LYS A 469 21.44 -22.05 -4.17
C LYS A 469 21.69 -20.63 -3.64
N VAL A 470 21.35 -19.63 -4.45
CA VAL A 470 21.39 -18.22 -4.05
C VAL A 470 19.95 -17.79 -3.80
N GLU A 471 19.66 -17.28 -2.61
CA GLU A 471 18.38 -16.67 -2.29
C GLU A 471 18.58 -15.20 -1.99
N ILE A 472 17.87 -14.33 -2.71
CA ILE A 472 17.90 -12.89 -2.51
C ILE A 472 16.55 -12.47 -1.96
N PHE A 473 16.56 -11.88 -0.77
CA PHE A 473 15.41 -11.27 -0.14
C PHE A 473 15.47 -9.76 -0.37
N ALA A 474 14.56 -9.22 -1.17
CA ALA A 474 14.45 -7.78 -1.41
C ALA A 474 13.70 -7.14 -0.22
N THR A 475 14.38 -7.03 0.93
CA THR A 475 13.80 -6.64 2.23
C THR A 475 13.19 -5.24 2.25
N ALA A 476 13.63 -4.32 1.40
CA ALA A 476 13.46 -2.92 1.71
C ALA A 476 12.30 -2.21 0.97
N GLN A 477 11.83 -2.73 -0.18
CA GLN A 477 10.54 -2.32 -0.78
C GLN A 477 9.38 -3.26 -0.45
N GLN A 478 9.65 -4.38 0.22
CA GLN A 478 8.65 -5.39 0.59
C GLN A 478 8.23 -5.29 2.05
N ALA A 479 8.83 -4.33 2.75
CA ALA A 479 8.41 -3.82 4.03
C ALA A 479 7.03 -3.19 3.92
N LYS A 480 6.00 -3.97 4.22
CA LYS A 480 4.62 -3.47 4.22
C LYS A 480 4.23 -3.18 5.65
N ALA A 481 4.10 -1.90 5.96
CA ALA A 481 3.52 -1.47 7.21
C ALA A 481 2.06 -1.90 7.28
N ALA A 482 1.67 -2.53 8.39
CA ALA A 482 0.27 -2.72 8.69
C ALA A 482 -0.19 -1.60 9.63
N ILE A 483 -1.26 -0.92 9.25
CA ILE A 483 -1.85 0.14 10.06
C ILE A 483 -3.23 -0.33 10.47
N THR A 484 -3.59 -0.16 11.73
CA THR A 484 -4.93 -0.47 12.21
C THR A 484 -5.54 0.81 12.73
N VAL A 485 -6.73 1.09 12.20
CA VAL A 485 -7.64 2.11 12.71
C VAL A 485 -8.52 1.37 13.71
N GLY A 486 -8.32 1.68 14.98
CA GLY A 486 -9.00 1.07 16.13
C GLY A 486 -10.19 1.89 16.56
#